data_AF-A0A4S1HAZ5-F1
#
_entry.id   AF-A0A4S1HAZ5-F1
#
_cell.length_a   1.000
_cell.length_b   1.000
_cell.length_c   1.000
_cell.angle_alpha   90.00
_cell.angle_beta   90.00
_cell.angle_gamma   90.00
#
_symmetry.space_group_name_H-M   'P 1'
#
loop_
_entity.id
_entity.type
_entity.pdbx_description
1 polymer ?
#
loop_
_entity_poly.entity_id
_entity_poly.type
_entity_poly.pdbx_seq_one_letter_code
_entity_poly.pdbx_strand_id
1 'polypeptide(L)'
;MSSEISAAIERLENSKKTLGAILERIQSSCEHRIVSEMPYRSGNYFGSRAAHRICNHCRLIEEGSHWSGGGTWSKHDHSASDLGNVDGRIVVPIDNERFWQMRVSI
;
A
#
# COMPACT_ATOMS: atom_id res chain seq x y z
N MET A 1 -30.99 -18.30 3.27
CA MET A 1 -29.91 -17.91 4.21
C MET A 1 -30.57 -17.53 5.53
N SER A 2 -29.98 -17.87 6.68
CA SER A 2 -30.46 -17.42 8.00
C SER A 2 -30.45 -15.89 8.05
N SER A 3 -31.53 -15.28 8.56
CA SER A 3 -31.66 -13.82 8.68
C SER A 3 -30.51 -13.18 9.48
N GLU A 4 -29.94 -13.91 10.43
CA GLU A 4 -28.79 -13.49 11.22
C GLU A 4 -27.50 -13.40 10.38
N ILE A 5 -27.31 -14.34 9.45
CA ILE A 5 -26.15 -14.36 8.56
C ILE A 5 -26.22 -13.17 7.60
N SER A 6 -27.40 -12.89 7.02
CA SER A 6 -27.60 -11.74 6.15
C SER A 6 -27.34 -10.41 6.88
N ALA A 7 -27.86 -10.25 8.11
CA ALA A 7 -27.61 -9.06 8.92
C ALA A 7 -26.14 -8.93 9.37
N ALA A 8 -25.42 -10.04 9.54
CA ALA A 8 -23.99 -10.01 9.83
C ALA A 8 -23.17 -9.55 8.60
N ILE A 9 -23.53 -10.00 7.40
CA ILE A 9 -22.89 -9.58 6.14
C ILE A 9 -23.10 -8.08 5.90
N GLU A 10 -24.32 -7.59 6.06
CA GLU A 10 -24.63 -6.17 5.88
C GLU A 10 -23.84 -5.27 6.85
N ARG A 11 -23.72 -5.68 8.12
CA ARG A 11 -22.88 -4.98 9.10
C ARG A 11 -21.40 -4.99 8.73
N LEU A 12 -20.89 -6.10 8.19
CA LEU A 12 -19.52 -6.20 7.72
C LEU A 12 -19.26 -5.26 6.54
N GLU A 13 -20.16 -5.21 5.57
CA GLU A 13 -20.06 -4.30 4.40
C GLU A 13 -20.07 -2.83 4.83
N ASN A 14 -20.97 -2.46 5.75
CA ASN A 14 -21.02 -1.09 6.28
C ASN A 14 -19.76 -0.73 7.07
N SER A 15 -19.20 -1.69 7.83
CA SER A 15 -17.94 -1.48 8.54
C SER A 15 -16.77 -1.28 7.58
N LYS A 16 -16.71 -2.04 6.48
CA LYS A 16 -15.71 -1.86 5.42
C LYS A 16 -15.80 -0.49 4.76
N LYS A 17 -17.01 -0.05 4.38
CA LYS A 17 -17.23 1.30 3.82
C LYS A 17 -16.76 2.41 4.77
N THR A 18 -17.09 2.27 6.05
CA THR A 18 -16.69 3.24 7.09
C THR A 18 -15.17 3.28 7.24
N LEU A 19 -14.52 2.10 7.28
CA LEU A 19 -13.07 2.01 7.36
C LEU A 19 -12.40 2.62 6.12
N GLY A 20 -12.98 2.44 4.93
CA GLY A 20 -12.51 3.06 3.68
C GLY A 20 -12.52 4.58 3.77
N ALA A 21 -13.64 5.17 4.18
CA ALA A 21 -13.75 6.62 4.34
C ALA A 21 -12.78 7.19 5.41
N ILE A 22 -12.54 6.44 6.49
CA ILE A 22 -11.55 6.83 7.51
C ILE A 22 -10.14 6.80 6.94
N LEU A 23 -9.77 5.74 6.20
CA LEU A 23 -8.46 5.66 5.56
C LEU A 23 -8.24 6.81 4.57
N GLU A 24 -9.18 7.07 3.66
CA GLU A 24 -9.07 8.15 2.69
C GLU A 24 -8.82 9.51 3.35
N ARG A 25 -9.53 9.79 4.45
CA ARG A 25 -9.35 11.03 5.23
C ARG A 25 -7.97 11.11 5.91
N ILE A 26 -7.46 10.00 6.43
CA ILE A 26 -6.12 9.97 7.04
C ILE A 26 -5.05 10.11 5.95
N GLN A 27 -5.23 9.43 4.82
CA GLN A 27 -4.28 9.43 3.71
C GLN A 27 -4.16 10.81 3.06
N SER A 28 -5.26 11.55 2.91
CA SER A 28 -5.24 12.90 2.34
C SER A 28 -4.53 13.95 3.20
N SER A 29 -4.35 13.69 4.50
CA SER A 29 -3.65 14.58 5.44
C SER A 29 -2.27 14.09 5.84
N CYS A 30 -1.86 12.90 5.37
CA CYS A 30 -0.59 12.30 5.73
C CYS A 30 0.56 12.88 4.90
N GLU A 31 1.65 13.27 5.56
CA GLU A 31 2.88 13.74 4.88
C GLU A 31 3.68 12.61 4.24
N HIS A 32 3.36 11.36 4.56
CA HIS A 32 4.01 10.16 4.03
C HIS A 32 5.54 10.12 4.25
N ARG A 33 6.02 10.76 5.33
CA ARG A 33 7.46 10.93 5.60
C ARG A 33 8.23 9.64 5.83
N ILE A 34 7.61 8.60 6.40
CA ILE A 34 8.23 7.30 6.65
C ILE A 34 7.46 6.24 5.85
N VAL A 35 8.14 5.61 4.91
CA VAL A 35 7.59 4.54 4.08
C VAL A 35 8.43 3.28 4.23
N SER A 36 7.76 2.13 4.21
CA SER A 36 8.42 0.86 4.09
C SER A 36 8.35 0.36 2.65
N GLU A 37 9.48 -0.08 2.12
CA GLU A 37 9.62 -0.56 0.75
C GLU A 37 9.93 -2.05 0.76
N MET A 38 9.20 -2.81 -0.05
CA MET A 38 9.60 -4.17 -0.38
C MET A 38 10.71 -4.12 -1.43
N PRO A 39 11.88 -4.74 -1.19
CA PRO A 39 12.99 -4.71 -2.15
C PRO A 39 12.59 -5.36 -3.46
N TYR A 40 13.05 -4.77 -4.56
CA TYR A 40 12.94 -5.36 -5.89
C TYR A 40 13.52 -6.78 -5.88
N ARG A 41 12.67 -7.78 -6.15
CA ARG A 41 13.11 -9.14 -6.43
C ARG A 41 12.93 -9.40 -7.91
N SER A 42 14.04 -9.37 -8.65
CA SER A 42 14.08 -9.86 -10.02
C SER A 42 13.62 -11.33 -10.03
N GLY A 43 12.38 -11.58 -10.44
CA GLY A 43 11.89 -12.93 -10.72
C GLY A 43 10.93 -13.59 -9.70
N ASN A 44 10.13 -12.84 -8.94
CA ASN A 44 9.16 -13.48 -8.02
C ASN A 44 7.85 -13.93 -8.70
N TYR A 45 7.61 -15.24 -8.62
CA TYR A 45 6.42 -16.11 -8.62
C TYR A 45 4.96 -15.59 -8.77
N PHE A 46 4.68 -14.29 -8.75
CA PHE A 46 3.32 -13.71 -8.84
C PHE A 46 3.16 -12.70 -10.00
N GLY A 47 4.09 -12.64 -10.95
CA GLY A 47 3.92 -11.88 -12.19
C GLY A 47 4.01 -10.36 -12.08
N SER A 48 4.05 -9.78 -10.88
CA SER A 48 4.28 -8.34 -10.69
C SER A 48 5.79 -8.06 -10.63
N ARG A 49 6.29 -7.30 -11.60
CA ARG A 49 7.65 -6.71 -11.61
C ARG A 49 7.72 -5.43 -10.76
N ALA A 50 6.66 -5.14 -10.01
CA ALA A 50 6.49 -3.84 -9.41
C ALA A 50 7.03 -3.79 -7.97
N ALA A 51 7.75 -2.71 -7.72
CA ALA A 51 8.13 -2.27 -6.41
C ALA A 51 6.88 -1.87 -5.63
N HIS A 52 6.85 -2.13 -4.33
CA HIS A 52 5.74 -1.71 -3.48
C HIS A 52 6.24 -0.89 -2.29
N ARG A 53 5.54 0.21 -2.01
CA ARG A 53 5.75 1.05 -0.83
C ARG A 53 4.48 1.14 -0.02
N ILE A 54 4.62 1.15 1.29
CA ILE A 54 3.53 1.37 2.23
C ILE A 54 3.91 2.45 3.23
N CYS A 55 3.02 3.43 3.44
CA CYS A 55 3.25 4.42 4.47
C CYS A 55 3.12 3.79 5.87
N ASN A 56 4.08 4.07 6.75
CA ASN A 56 4.05 3.53 8.12
C ASN A 56 2.99 4.17 9.01
N HIS A 57 2.42 5.31 8.59
CA HIS A 57 1.39 6.02 9.34
C HIS A 57 -0.02 5.73 8.80
N CYS A 58 -0.30 6.06 7.53
CA CYS A 58 -1.63 5.95 6.94
C CYS A 58 -1.89 4.65 6.17
N ARG A 59 -0.87 3.77 6.06
CA ARG A 59 -0.94 2.49 5.35
C ARG A 59 -1.33 2.60 3.86
N LEU A 60 -1.24 3.79 3.26
CA LEU A 60 -1.35 3.97 1.82
C LEU A 60 -0.32 3.08 1.13
N ILE A 61 -0.77 2.28 0.18
CA ILE A 61 0.10 1.44 -0.66
C ILE A 61 0.26 2.12 -2.00
N GLU A 62 1.49 2.16 -2.49
CA GLU A 62 1.81 2.56 -3.84
C GLU A 62 2.57 1.43 -4.54
N GLU A 63 2.17 1.19 -5.79
CA GLU A 63 2.89 0.34 -6.73
C GLU A 63 3.74 1.22 -7.64
N GLY A 64 4.97 0.81 -7.90
CA GLY A 64 5.87 1.52 -8.81
C GLY A 64 6.88 0.59 -9.45
N SER A 65 7.83 1.14 -10.20
CA SER A 65 8.85 0.34 -10.89
C SER A 65 10.25 0.68 -10.37
N HIS A 66 11.19 -0.25 -10.36
CA HIS A 66 12.62 0.06 -10.28
C HIS A 66 13.17 0.14 -11.71
N TRP A 67 13.99 1.14 -12.05
CA TRP A 67 14.66 1.14 -13.35
C TRP A 67 15.68 0.01 -13.41
N SER A 68 15.64 -0.73 -14.53
CA SER A 68 16.66 -1.66 -15.05
C SER A 68 17.88 -1.89 -14.13
N GLY A 69 17.69 -2.71 -13.10
CA GLY A 69 18.78 -3.24 -12.26
C GLY A 69 19.31 -2.32 -11.15
N GLY A 70 18.69 -1.17 -10.90
CA GLY A 70 19.08 -0.25 -9.82
C GLY A 70 18.22 -0.37 -8.56
N GLY A 71 18.81 -0.11 -7.39
CA GLY A 71 18.10 -0.02 -6.10
C GLY A 71 17.24 1.25 -5.94
N THR A 72 17.00 1.99 -7.02
CA THR A 72 16.31 3.28 -6.99
C THR A 72 14.90 3.12 -7.55
N TRP A 73 13.90 3.46 -6.74
CA TRP A 73 12.50 3.52 -7.15
C TRP A 73 12.31 4.54 -8.26
N SER A 74 11.38 4.27 -9.16
CA SER A 74 11.14 5.11 -10.32
C SER A 74 9.66 5.16 -10.69
N LYS A 75 9.22 6.35 -11.12
CA LYS A 75 7.84 6.65 -11.50
C LYS A 75 7.49 6.15 -12.90
N HIS A 76 7.84 4.90 -13.23
CA HIS A 76 7.51 4.37 -14.55
C HIS A 76 6.08 3.85 -14.60
N ASP A 77 5.12 4.73 -14.32
CA ASP A 77 3.73 4.61 -14.72
C ASP A 77 3.14 6.02 -14.80
N HIS A 78 2.26 6.27 -15.77
CA HIS A 78 1.79 7.60 -16.15
C HIS A 78 0.85 8.28 -15.12
N SER A 79 0.74 7.75 -13.90
CA SER A 79 0.05 8.36 -12.77
C SER A 79 1.05 9.07 -11.85
N ALA A 80 0.63 10.21 -11.28
CA ALA A 80 1.42 10.85 -10.24
C ALA A 80 1.50 9.93 -9.02
N SER A 81 2.73 9.60 -8.60
CA SER A 81 3.00 8.77 -7.42
C SER A 81 2.81 9.60 -6.14
N ASP A 82 1.82 9.29 -5.30
CA ASP A 82 1.60 9.95 -4.00
C ASP A 82 2.74 9.65 -3.00
N LEU A 83 3.36 8.47 -3.12
CA LEU A 83 4.49 8.09 -2.27
C LEU A 83 5.84 8.44 -2.92
N GLY A 84 6.27 7.79 -3.99
CA GLY A 84 7.42 8.16 -4.82
C GLY A 84 8.75 8.48 -4.09
N ASN A 85 9.78 8.88 -4.84
CA ASN A 85 10.98 9.48 -4.24
C ASN A 85 10.72 10.98 -4.05
N VAL A 86 10.30 11.34 -2.84
CA VAL A 86 10.11 12.73 -2.41
C VAL A 86 11.23 13.06 -1.42
N ASP A 87 11.85 14.22 -1.58
CA ASP A 87 12.93 14.67 -0.70
C ASP A 87 12.48 14.72 0.77
N GLY A 88 13.38 14.34 1.68
CA GLY A 88 13.11 14.30 3.12
C GLY A 88 12.35 13.05 3.61
N ARG A 89 12.01 12.12 2.71
CA ARG A 89 11.36 10.86 3.05
C ARG A 89 12.36 9.80 3.52
N ILE A 90 12.00 9.09 4.58
CA ILE A 90 12.75 7.97 5.15
C ILE A 90 12.17 6.68 4.58
N VAL A 91 13.00 5.92 3.86
CA VAL A 91 12.63 4.62 3.28
C VAL A 91 13.21 3.51 4.14
N VAL A 92 12.36 2.62 4.62
CA VAL A 92 12.73 1.47 5.46
C VAL A 92 12.55 0.19 4.64
N PRO A 93 13.62 -0.55 4.30
CA PRO A 93 13.47 -1.81 3.59
C PRO A 93 12.79 -2.85 4.50
N ILE A 94 11.78 -3.55 3.98
CA ILE A 94 11.08 -4.64 4.68
C ILE A 94 10.91 -5.85 3.76
N ASP A 95 10.75 -7.04 4.34
CA ASP A 95 10.41 -8.22 3.54
C ASP A 95 8.93 -8.21 3.09
N ASN A 96 8.63 -9.10 2.14
CA ASN A 96 7.31 -9.23 1.53
C ASN A 96 6.23 -9.61 2.56
N GLU A 97 6.55 -10.49 3.52
CA GLU A 97 5.59 -10.95 4.51
C GLU A 97 5.15 -9.80 5.43
N ARG A 98 6.11 -9.05 5.96
CA ARG A 98 5.87 -7.86 6.78
C ARG A 98 5.07 -6.81 6.02
N PHE A 99 5.35 -6.63 4.73
CA PHE A 99 4.62 -5.69 3.88
C PHE A 99 3.12 -6.01 3.87
N TRP A 100 2.76 -7.27 3.58
CA TRP A 100 1.36 -7.67 3.50
C TRP A 100 0.67 -7.71 4.87
N GLN A 101 1.40 -7.96 5.95
CA GLN A 101 0.87 -7.85 7.32
C GLN A 101 0.51 -6.40 7.69
N MET A 102 1.16 -5.40 7.10
CA MET A 102 0.89 -3.98 7.36
C MET A 102 -0.33 -3.45 6.60
N ARG A 103 -0.82 -4.18 5.59
CA ARG A 103 -1.94 -3.74 4.76
C ARG A 103 -3.24 -3.76 5.57
N VAL A 104 -3.98 -2.66 5.50
CA VAL A 104 -5.38 -2.63 5.93
C VAL A 104 -6.22 -3.25 4.80
N SER A 105 -6.73 -4.46 5.02
CA SER A 105 -7.60 -5.13 4.05
C SER A 105 -9.04 -4.68 4.27
N ILE A 106 -9.57 -3.89 3.34
CA ILE A 106 -10.96 -3.41 3.31
C ILE A 106 -11.72 -4.18 2.23
#